data_AF-K2QPQ9-F1
#
_entry.id   AF-K2QPQ9-F1
#
_cell.length_a   1.000
_cell.length_b   1.000
_cell.length_c   1.000
_cell.angle_alpha   90.00
_cell.angle_beta   90.00
_cell.angle_gamma   90.00
#
_symmetry.space_group_name_H-M   'P 1'
#
loop_
_entity.id
_entity.type
_entity.pdbx_description
1 polymer ?
#
loop_
_entity_poly.entity_id
_entity_poly.type
_entity_poly.pdbx_seq_one_letter_code
_entity_poly.pdbx_strand_id
1 'polypeptide(L)'
;MLVTPQQTDVIRSFRHEMRLAGCWGACFEVACFIEHQFGWRRIDGVYELPDGRPIFLHSWNMMSDGTLVDGTADQFGEGRDIAIHPCGSADHLRYRDRYTAAHNPLKTSWLATRPYSGVPDQTFWDDEEARRTLAPGWWLSEPQSYVAWFKSGATMYPMFRTMRERYRQRGYEIASLE
;
A
#
# COMPACT_ATOMS: atom_id res chain seq x y z
N MET A 1 11.42 -18.85 8.39
CA MET A 1 12.39 -18.84 7.27
C MET A 1 12.81 -17.39 7.07
N LEU A 2 14.09 -17.09 6.82
CA LEU A 2 14.57 -15.70 6.69
C LEU A 2 14.64 -15.30 5.22
N VAL A 3 14.19 -14.08 4.92
CA VAL A 3 14.37 -13.46 3.60
C VAL A 3 15.83 -13.04 3.45
N THR A 4 16.49 -13.45 2.38
CA THR A 4 17.91 -13.13 2.15
C THR A 4 18.09 -11.82 1.38
N PRO A 5 19.27 -11.17 1.47
CA PRO A 5 19.58 -10.00 0.66
C PRO A 5 19.40 -10.24 -0.84
N GLN A 6 19.80 -11.41 -1.35
CA GLN A 6 19.64 -11.76 -2.76
C GLN A 6 18.16 -11.82 -3.17
N GLN A 7 17.29 -12.33 -2.30
CA GLN A 7 15.85 -12.32 -2.56
C GLN A 7 15.31 -10.89 -2.59
N THR A 8 15.74 -10.02 -1.66
CA THR A 8 15.33 -8.61 -1.67
C THR A 8 15.82 -7.86 -2.92
N ASP A 9 17.02 -8.16 -3.42
CA ASP A 9 17.56 -7.52 -4.62
C ASP A 9 16.77 -7.93 -5.88
N VAL A 10 16.42 -9.21 -5.98
CA VAL A 10 15.59 -9.73 -7.08
C VAL A 10 14.20 -9.08 -7.08
N ILE A 11 13.57 -8.95 -5.92
CA ILE A 11 12.28 -8.27 -5.75
C ILE A 11 12.40 -6.79 -6.16
N ARG A 12 13.43 -6.08 -5.68
CA ARG A 12 13.66 -4.68 -6.00
C ARG A 12 13.84 -4.46 -7.50
N SER A 13 14.59 -5.36 -8.14
CA SER A 13 14.87 -5.31 -9.57
C SER A 13 13.60 -5.48 -10.39
N PHE A 14 12.78 -6.48 -10.05
CA PHE A 14 11.50 -6.71 -10.71
C PHE A 14 10.52 -5.55 -10.51
N ARG A 15 10.43 -5.02 -9.28
CA ARG A 15 9.62 -3.82 -9.00
C ARG A 15 10.04 -2.62 -9.86
N HIS A 16 11.34 -2.41 -10.00
CA HIS A 16 11.88 -1.34 -10.84
C HIS A 16 11.47 -1.52 -12.30
N GLU A 17 11.59 -2.73 -12.84
CA GLU A 17 11.16 -3.08 -14.19
C GLU A 17 9.66 -2.79 -14.42
N MET A 18 8.80 -3.21 -13.49
CA MET A 18 7.35 -2.96 -13.60
C MET A 18 7.00 -1.47 -13.56
N ARG A 19 7.70 -0.68 -12.73
CA ARG A 19 7.51 0.78 -12.68
C ARG A 19 7.98 1.47 -13.96
N LEU A 20 9.07 0.99 -14.57
CA LEU A 20 9.51 1.46 -15.89
C LEU A 20 8.50 1.09 -16.99
N ALA A 21 7.84 -0.08 -16.88
CA ALA A 21 6.76 -0.51 -17.76
C ALA A 21 5.44 0.27 -17.54
N GLY A 22 5.35 1.10 -16.50
CA GLY A 22 4.21 1.98 -16.25
C GLY A 22 3.25 1.52 -15.15
N CYS A 23 3.55 0.44 -14.43
CA CYS A 23 2.72 -0.02 -13.31
C CYS A 23 2.86 0.90 -12.09
N TRP A 24 1.75 1.52 -11.63
CA TRP A 24 1.73 2.37 -10.44
C TRP A 24 1.71 1.54 -9.16
N GLY A 25 2.64 1.81 -8.24
CA GLY A 25 2.87 1.01 -7.04
C GLY A 25 3.52 -0.35 -7.36
N ALA A 26 3.07 -1.01 -8.43
CA ALA A 26 3.44 -2.35 -8.90
C ALA A 26 3.20 -3.46 -7.86
N CYS A 27 2.36 -3.22 -6.85
CA CYS A 27 2.17 -4.13 -5.72
C CYS A 27 1.58 -5.46 -6.17
N PHE A 28 0.58 -5.45 -7.06
CA PHE A 28 -0.02 -6.66 -7.58
C PHE A 28 0.97 -7.50 -8.39
N GLU A 29 1.69 -6.87 -9.33
CA GLU A 29 2.66 -7.54 -10.20
C GLU A 29 3.83 -8.10 -9.39
N VAL A 30 4.37 -7.31 -8.46
CA VAL A 30 5.47 -7.73 -7.59
C VAL A 30 5.03 -8.86 -6.66
N ALA A 31 3.83 -8.80 -6.10
CA ALA A 31 3.35 -9.87 -5.23
C ALA A 31 3.08 -11.17 -6.00
N CYS A 32 2.58 -11.07 -7.24
CA CYS A 32 2.48 -12.22 -8.14
C CYS A 32 3.86 -12.81 -8.42
N PHE A 33 4.85 -11.97 -8.75
CA PHE A 33 6.22 -12.42 -9.00
C PHE A 33 6.81 -13.15 -7.78
N ILE A 34 6.68 -12.57 -6.58
CA ILE A 34 7.17 -13.19 -5.34
C ILE A 34 6.53 -14.56 -5.10
N GLU A 35 5.21 -14.68 -5.34
CA GLU A 35 4.50 -15.95 -5.19
C GLU A 35 5.03 -17.02 -6.15
N HIS A 36 5.25 -16.66 -7.42
CA HIS A 36 5.75 -17.60 -8.42
C HIS A 36 7.22 -17.96 -8.20
N GLN A 37 8.04 -16.98 -7.80
CA GLN A 37 9.49 -17.14 -7.67
C GLN A 37 9.89 -17.85 -6.37
N PHE A 38 9.20 -17.57 -5.26
CA PHE A 38 9.58 -18.04 -3.93
C PHE A 38 8.52 -18.92 -3.24
N GLY A 39 7.33 -19.06 -3.82
CA GLY A 39 6.23 -19.84 -3.25
C GLY A 39 5.55 -19.17 -2.05
N TRP A 40 5.79 -17.88 -1.81
CA TRP A 40 5.16 -17.16 -0.70
C TRP A 40 3.78 -16.68 -1.13
N ARG A 41 2.75 -17.12 -0.42
CA ARG A 41 1.36 -16.89 -0.79
C ARG A 41 1.06 -15.40 -0.93
N ARG A 42 0.48 -15.00 -2.05
CA ARG A 42 0.00 -13.64 -2.26
C ARG A 42 -1.28 -13.38 -1.48
N ILE A 43 -1.39 -12.19 -0.92
CA ILE A 43 -2.57 -11.67 -0.22
C ILE A 43 -2.93 -10.32 -0.81
N ASP A 44 -4.22 -10.09 -1.05
CA ASP A 44 -4.77 -8.80 -1.44
C ASP A 44 -5.60 -8.24 -0.30
N GLY A 45 -5.35 -6.98 0.05
CA GLY A 45 -6.05 -6.34 1.13
C GLY A 45 -5.76 -4.86 1.20
N VAL A 46 -5.56 -4.38 2.43
CA VAL A 46 -5.42 -2.98 2.75
C VAL A 46 -4.27 -2.79 3.73
N TYR A 47 -3.52 -1.72 3.48
CA TYR A 47 -2.64 -1.12 4.47
C TYR A 47 -3.41 -0.05 5.25
N GLU A 48 -3.43 -0.13 6.59
CA GLU A 48 -4.26 0.72 7.44
C GLU A 48 -3.48 1.62 8.42
N LEU A 49 -4.15 2.69 8.84
CA LEU A 49 -3.76 3.49 9.99
C LEU A 49 -3.96 2.70 11.30
N PRO A 50 -3.33 3.11 12.42
CA PRO A 50 -3.57 2.51 13.73
C PRO A 50 -5.04 2.52 14.18
N ASP A 51 -5.84 3.46 13.67
CA ASP A 51 -7.29 3.55 13.91
C ASP A 51 -8.13 2.73 12.91
N GLY A 52 -7.49 1.93 12.04
CA GLY A 52 -8.10 1.01 11.09
C GLY A 52 -8.55 1.63 9.77
N ARG A 53 -8.44 2.95 9.60
CA ARG A 53 -8.80 3.60 8.35
C ARG A 53 -7.89 3.12 7.21
N PRO A 54 -8.45 2.83 6.02
CA PRO A 54 -7.69 2.29 4.92
C PRO A 54 -6.83 3.37 4.25
N ILE A 55 -5.55 3.08 4.02
CA ILE A 55 -4.60 3.97 3.35
C ILE A 55 -4.50 3.59 1.87
N PHE A 56 -4.18 2.33 1.58
CA PHE A 56 -4.02 1.80 0.21
C PHE A 56 -4.72 0.45 0.06
N LEU A 57 -5.35 0.22 -1.10
CA LEU A 57 -5.50 -1.14 -1.62
C LEU A 57 -4.13 -1.66 -1.98
N HIS A 58 -3.80 -2.86 -1.48
CA HIS A 58 -2.43 -3.33 -1.53
C HIS A 58 -2.33 -4.84 -1.65
N SER A 59 -1.23 -5.30 -2.24
CA SER A 59 -0.89 -6.71 -2.37
C SER A 59 0.48 -6.98 -1.77
N TRP A 60 0.58 -8.05 -0.97
CA TRP A 60 1.82 -8.49 -0.33
C TRP A 60 1.89 -10.02 -0.32
N ASN A 61 2.95 -10.57 0.27
CA ASN A 61 3.13 -12.02 0.38
C ASN A 61 3.27 -12.46 1.83
N MET A 62 2.87 -13.70 2.09
CA MET A 62 2.93 -14.36 3.39
C MET A 62 3.76 -15.64 3.27
N MET A 63 4.77 -15.76 4.12
CA MET A 63 5.56 -16.97 4.27
C MET A 63 4.79 -18.02 5.08
N SER A 64 5.25 -19.27 5.08
CA SER A 64 4.58 -20.37 5.80
C SER A 64 4.55 -20.20 7.32
N ASP A 65 5.45 -19.39 7.89
CA ASP A 65 5.46 -19.03 9.31
C ASP A 65 4.61 -17.77 9.63
N GLY A 66 3.90 -17.24 8.65
CA GLY A 66 3.08 -16.03 8.80
C GLY A 66 3.91 -14.74 8.75
N THR A 67 5.19 -14.78 8.37
CA THR A 67 5.96 -13.57 8.11
C THR A 67 5.41 -12.88 6.85
N LEU A 68 5.09 -11.60 6.99
CA LEU A 68 4.68 -10.75 5.88
C LEU A 68 5.92 -10.23 5.15
N VAL A 69 5.87 -10.26 3.81
CA VAL A 69 6.85 -9.66 2.93
C VAL A 69 6.14 -8.76 1.92
N ASP A 70 6.47 -7.48 1.94
CA ASP A 70 5.92 -6.47 1.03
C ASP A 70 7.04 -5.88 0.19
N GLY A 71 7.10 -6.32 -1.07
CA GLY A 71 8.10 -5.88 -2.04
C GLY A 71 7.98 -4.42 -2.45
N THR A 72 6.90 -3.74 -2.08
CA THR A 72 6.49 -2.42 -2.57
C THR A 72 6.18 -1.45 -1.43
N ALA A 73 6.67 -1.74 -0.22
CA ALA A 73 6.43 -0.94 0.98
C ALA A 73 6.90 0.52 0.84
N ASP A 74 7.82 0.80 -0.08
CA ASP A 74 8.29 2.15 -0.37
C ASP A 74 7.18 3.09 -0.83
N GLN A 75 6.10 2.55 -1.40
CA GLN A 75 4.96 3.36 -1.82
C GLN A 75 4.18 4.01 -0.66
N PHE A 76 4.40 3.58 0.58
CA PHE A 76 3.76 4.19 1.74
C PHE A 76 4.45 5.46 2.22
N GLY A 77 5.67 5.74 1.73
CA GLY A 77 6.44 6.91 2.15
C GLY A 77 6.97 6.83 3.59
N GLU A 78 6.91 5.66 4.23
CA GLU A 78 7.38 5.44 5.61
C GLU A 78 8.88 5.06 5.70
N GLY A 79 9.64 5.30 4.63
CA GLY A 79 11.10 5.07 4.60
C GLY A 79 11.54 3.60 4.48
N ARG A 80 10.60 2.66 4.23
CA ARG A 80 10.90 1.24 4.02
C ARG A 80 11.01 0.94 2.53
N ASP A 81 12.03 0.20 2.13
CA ASP A 81 12.17 -0.24 0.73
C ASP A 81 11.32 -1.49 0.45
N ILE A 82 11.67 -2.57 1.13
CA ILE A 82 10.91 -3.83 1.22
C ILE A 82 10.62 -4.01 2.70
N ALA A 83 9.37 -4.29 3.05
CA ALA A 83 9.00 -4.55 4.43
C ALA A 83 8.94 -6.05 4.71
N ILE A 84 9.54 -6.46 5.84
CA ILE A 84 9.51 -7.84 6.33
C ILE A 84 9.06 -7.77 7.78
N HIS A 85 7.88 -8.30 8.07
CA HIS A 85 7.24 -8.17 9.38
C HIS A 85 6.88 -9.56 9.92
N PRO A 86 7.47 -9.97 11.06
CA PRO A 86 7.05 -11.19 11.74
C PRO A 86 5.56 -11.15 12.08
N CYS A 87 4.92 -12.32 12.04
CA CYS A 87 3.53 -12.49 12.45
C CYS A 87 3.30 -11.88 13.84
N GLY A 88 2.27 -11.04 13.96
CA GLY A 88 1.88 -10.42 15.22
C GLY A 88 2.69 -9.18 15.64
N SER A 89 3.68 -8.75 14.86
CA SER A 89 4.31 -7.45 15.06
C SER A 89 3.31 -6.30 14.83
N ALA A 90 3.54 -5.14 15.48
CA ALA A 90 2.63 -3.99 15.35
C ALA A 90 2.46 -3.54 13.88
N ASP A 91 3.55 -3.58 13.10
CA ASP A 91 3.50 -3.27 11.67
C ASP A 91 2.76 -4.32 10.85
N HIS A 92 2.90 -5.61 11.18
CA HIS A 92 2.13 -6.67 10.53
C HIS A 92 0.62 -6.45 10.69
N LEU A 93 0.18 -5.97 11.85
CA LEU A 93 -1.24 -5.73 12.12
C LEU A 93 -1.85 -4.61 11.27
N ARG A 94 -1.03 -3.76 10.65
CA ARG A 94 -1.47 -2.73 9.70
C ARG A 94 -1.83 -3.30 8.33
N TYR A 95 -1.59 -4.58 8.08
CA TYR A 95 -2.00 -5.25 6.86
C TYR A 95 -3.19 -6.15 7.17
N ARG A 96 -4.33 -5.86 6.54
CA ARG A 96 -5.56 -6.62 6.73
C ARG A 96 -6.27 -6.92 5.43
N ASP A 97 -7.13 -7.92 5.46
CA ASP A 97 -8.02 -8.19 4.35
C ASP A 97 -8.90 -6.97 4.05
N ARG A 98 -9.24 -6.82 2.76
CA ARG A 98 -10.11 -5.75 2.28
C ARG A 98 -11.53 -5.95 2.83
N TYR A 99 -12.08 -4.91 3.45
CA TYR A 99 -13.47 -4.85 3.85
C TYR A 99 -14.35 -4.48 2.67
N THR A 100 -15.15 -5.45 2.23
CA THR A 100 -16.18 -5.30 1.20
C THR A 100 -17.55 -5.02 1.85
N ALA A 101 -18.59 -4.80 1.04
CA ALA A 101 -19.97 -4.71 1.54
C ALA A 101 -20.42 -5.93 2.37
N ALA A 102 -19.81 -7.10 2.15
CA ALA A 102 -20.05 -8.30 2.94
C ALA A 102 -19.41 -8.25 4.35
N HIS A 103 -18.42 -7.38 4.55
CA HIS A 103 -17.72 -7.15 5.82
C HIS A 103 -18.43 -6.08 6.67
N ASN A 104 -19.75 -5.98 6.57
CA ASN A 104 -20.55 -5.05 7.37
C ASN A 104 -20.57 -5.54 8.84
N PRO A 105 -20.11 -4.77 9.84
CA PRO A 105 -20.07 -5.20 11.24
C PRO A 105 -21.46 -5.33 11.88
N LEU A 106 -22.49 -4.68 11.33
CA LEU A 106 -23.88 -4.96 11.72
C LEU A 106 -24.30 -6.39 11.34
N LYS A 107 -23.56 -7.03 10.42
CA LYS A 107 -23.79 -8.40 9.92
C LYS A 107 -22.65 -9.38 10.25
N THR A 108 -21.52 -8.89 10.74
CA THR A 108 -20.30 -9.66 10.98
C THR A 108 -19.76 -9.35 12.38
N SER A 109 -20.19 -10.15 13.36
CA SER A 109 -20.01 -9.86 14.79
C SER A 109 -18.55 -9.72 15.25
N TRP A 110 -17.60 -10.45 14.66
CA TRP A 110 -16.18 -10.34 15.01
C TRP A 110 -15.53 -9.03 14.56
N LEU A 111 -16.17 -8.27 13.66
CA LEU A 111 -15.72 -6.93 13.26
C LEU A 111 -16.18 -5.84 14.22
N ALA A 112 -17.16 -6.09 15.09
CA ALA A 112 -17.76 -5.07 15.95
C ALA A 112 -16.78 -4.47 16.98
N THR A 113 -15.67 -5.15 17.26
CA THR A 113 -14.62 -4.69 18.19
C THR A 113 -13.47 -3.95 17.50
N ARG A 114 -13.50 -3.82 16.18
CA ARG A 114 -12.44 -3.11 15.41
C ARG A 114 -12.69 -1.60 15.40
N PRO A 115 -11.64 -0.76 15.54
CA PRO A 115 -11.79 0.70 15.56
C PRO A 115 -12.43 1.28 14.28
N TYR A 116 -12.02 0.74 13.12
CA TYR A 116 -12.66 0.97 11.84
C TYR A 116 -13.52 -0.25 11.50
N SER A 117 -14.81 -0.15 11.81
CA SER A 117 -15.81 -1.16 11.50
C SER A 117 -17.05 -0.44 10.99
N GLY A 118 -17.60 -0.85 9.85
CA GLY A 118 -18.89 -0.33 9.38
C GLY A 118 -18.95 -0.08 7.91
N VAL A 119 -17.80 0.33 7.38
CA VAL A 119 -17.70 1.02 6.11
C VAL A 119 -16.80 0.19 5.20
N PRO A 120 -17.30 -0.29 4.05
CA PRO A 120 -16.46 -0.91 3.04
C PRO A 120 -15.33 0.04 2.66
N ASP A 121 -14.12 -0.48 2.43
CA ASP A 121 -12.95 0.37 2.17
C ASP A 121 -13.16 1.29 0.96
N GLN A 122 -13.87 0.78 -0.06
CA GLN A 122 -14.23 1.57 -1.24
C GLN A 122 -15.10 2.77 -0.88
N THR A 123 -16.10 2.60 -0.01
CA THR A 123 -17.00 3.68 0.40
C THR A 123 -16.23 4.79 1.13
N PHE A 124 -15.26 4.44 1.98
CA PHE A 124 -14.42 5.44 2.62
C PHE A 124 -13.64 6.27 1.60
N TRP A 125 -12.96 5.63 0.63
CA TRP A 125 -12.23 6.39 -0.38
C TRP A 125 -13.15 7.23 -1.26
N ASP A 126 -14.31 6.69 -1.65
CA ASP A 126 -15.29 7.44 -2.45
C ASP A 126 -15.78 8.69 -1.69
N ASP A 127 -16.12 8.55 -0.41
CA ASP A 127 -16.61 9.65 0.43
C ASP A 127 -15.52 10.70 0.73
N GLU A 128 -14.30 10.25 0.98
CA GLU A 128 -13.16 11.13 1.25
C GLU A 128 -12.65 11.81 -0.03
N GLU A 129 -12.69 11.13 -1.19
CA GLU A 129 -12.41 11.73 -2.49
C GLU A 129 -13.46 12.78 -2.84
N ALA A 130 -14.74 12.51 -2.62
CA ALA A 130 -15.82 13.48 -2.81
C ALA A 130 -15.64 14.73 -1.92
N ARG A 131 -15.15 14.55 -0.68
CA ARG A 131 -14.82 15.64 0.25
C ARG A 131 -13.48 16.32 -0.03
N ARG A 132 -12.61 15.70 -0.85
CA ARG A 132 -11.24 16.16 -1.15
C ARG A 132 -10.37 16.34 0.10
N THR A 133 -10.54 15.47 1.08
CA THR A 133 -9.90 15.57 2.40
C THR A 133 -8.58 14.80 2.51
N LEU A 134 -8.24 13.97 1.52
CA LEU A 134 -7.05 13.12 1.53
C LEU A 134 -5.97 13.64 0.58
N ALA A 135 -5.24 14.65 1.01
CA ALA A 135 -4.06 15.13 0.29
C ALA A 135 -2.98 14.02 0.17
N PRO A 136 -2.09 14.07 -0.83
CA PRO A 136 -0.95 13.14 -0.93
C PRO A 136 -0.16 13.05 0.38
N GLY A 137 -0.03 11.83 0.92
CA GLY A 137 0.67 11.60 2.20
C GLY A 137 -0.15 11.91 3.46
N TRP A 138 -1.47 12.12 3.37
CA TRP A 138 -2.36 12.45 4.50
C TRP A 138 -2.26 11.49 5.71
N TRP A 139 -1.81 10.26 5.49
CA TRP A 139 -1.65 9.23 6.52
C TRP A 139 -0.34 9.37 7.31
N LEU A 140 0.57 10.25 6.87
CA LEU A 140 1.85 10.47 7.53
C LEU A 140 1.78 11.68 8.44
N SER A 141 2.47 11.61 9.57
CA SER A 141 2.74 12.78 10.43
C SER A 141 3.57 13.84 9.70
N GLU A 142 4.42 13.41 8.76
CA GLU A 142 5.26 14.27 7.91
C GLU A 142 5.00 13.96 6.41
N PRO A 143 3.94 14.55 5.81
CA PRO A 143 3.58 14.30 4.42
C PRO A 143 4.70 14.65 3.42
N GLN A 144 5.64 15.52 3.80
CA GLN A 144 6.76 15.95 2.98
C GLN A 144 7.67 14.78 2.58
N SER A 145 7.77 13.74 3.41
CA SER A 145 8.55 12.53 3.11
C SER A 145 7.94 11.75 1.94
N TYR A 146 6.62 11.60 1.92
CA TYR A 146 5.91 11.00 0.78
C TYR A 146 6.01 11.86 -0.47
N VAL A 147 5.86 13.17 -0.32
CA VAL A 147 6.02 14.13 -1.43
C VAL A 147 7.42 14.04 -2.05
N ALA A 148 8.47 13.97 -1.24
CA ALA A 148 9.85 13.83 -1.71
C ALA A 148 10.09 12.49 -2.43
N TRP A 149 9.59 11.39 -1.85
CA TRP A 149 9.63 10.07 -2.50
C TRP A 149 8.89 10.10 -3.85
N PHE A 150 7.69 10.69 -3.89
CA PHE A 150 6.88 10.80 -5.09
C PHE A 150 7.57 11.63 -6.17
N LYS A 151 8.19 12.75 -5.80
CA LYS A 151 9.00 13.60 -6.69
C LYS A 151 10.18 12.85 -7.29
N SER A 152 10.94 12.14 -6.46
CA SER A 152 12.04 11.28 -6.91
C SER A 152 11.53 10.18 -7.84
N GLY A 153 10.39 9.56 -7.52
CA GLY A 153 9.73 8.61 -8.40
C GLY A 153 9.32 9.22 -9.74
N ALA A 154 8.83 10.46 -9.77
CA ALA A 154 8.40 11.15 -10.99
C ALA A 154 9.55 11.49 -11.95
N THR A 155 10.78 11.65 -11.45
CA THR A 155 11.95 11.83 -12.32
C THR A 155 12.35 10.52 -12.98
N MET A 156 12.25 9.39 -12.25
CA MET A 156 12.67 8.06 -12.71
C MET A 156 11.61 7.29 -13.50
N TYR A 157 10.33 7.42 -13.11
CA TYR A 157 9.24 6.57 -13.60
C TYR A 157 8.17 7.42 -14.31
N PRO A 158 7.92 7.19 -15.61
CA PRO A 158 6.95 7.98 -16.38
C PRO A 158 5.55 8.04 -15.78
N MET A 159 5.07 6.92 -15.20
CA MET A 159 3.72 6.84 -14.64
C MET A 159 3.53 7.74 -13.41
N PHE A 160 4.57 8.04 -12.61
CA PHE A 160 4.44 8.92 -11.45
C PHE A 160 4.07 10.34 -11.89
N ARG A 161 4.53 10.78 -13.07
CA ARG A 161 4.09 12.04 -13.67
C ARG A 161 2.61 11.98 -14.03
N THR A 162 2.14 10.88 -14.62
CA THR A 162 0.70 10.68 -14.91
C THR A 162 -0.15 10.73 -13.64
N MET A 163 0.31 10.13 -12.55
CA MET A 163 -0.38 10.19 -11.25
C MET A 163 -0.41 11.61 -10.68
N ARG A 164 0.66 12.38 -10.82
CA ARG A 164 0.68 13.81 -10.47
C ARG A 164 -0.40 14.58 -11.21
N GLU A 165 -0.51 14.38 -12.51
CA GLU A 165 -1.52 15.02 -13.35
C GLU A 165 -2.94 14.61 -12.93
N ARG A 166 -3.16 13.34 -12.55
CA ARG A 166 -4.45 12.89 -12.00
C ARG A 166 -4.81 13.61 -10.70
N TYR A 167 -3.85 13.80 -9.79
CA TYR A 167 -4.11 14.58 -8.57
C TYR A 167 -4.50 16.03 -8.90
N ARG A 168 -3.81 16.67 -9.86
CA ARG A 168 -4.17 18.01 -10.36
C ARG A 168 -5.59 18.06 -10.92
N GLN A 169 -5.95 17.10 -11.78
CA GLN A 169 -7.28 17.00 -12.39
C GLN A 169 -8.39 16.80 -11.36
N ARG A 170 -8.08 16.12 -10.24
CA ARG A 170 -9.02 15.91 -9.12
C ARG A 170 -9.14 17.13 -8.20
N GLY A 171 -8.38 18.19 -8.45
CA GLY A 171 -8.46 19.45 -7.72
C GLY A 171 -7.68 19.47 -6.40
N TYR A 172 -6.73 18.54 -6.22
CA TYR A 172 -5.79 18.60 -5.10
C TYR A 172 -4.78 19.72 -5.32
N GLU A 173 -4.38 20.40 -4.25
CA GLU A 173 -3.24 21.32 -4.29
C GLU A 173 -1.95 20.50 -4.44
N ILE A 174 -1.33 20.58 -5.62
CA ILE A 174 -0.15 19.78 -5.95
C ILE A 174 1.13 20.60 -6.14
N ALA A 175 1.15 21.87 -5.72
CA ALA A 175 2.35 22.70 -5.79
C ALA A 175 3.55 22.04 -5.08
N SER A 176 3.27 21.28 -4.02
CA SER A 176 4.27 20.49 -3.30
C SER A 176 4.81 19.30 -4.09
N LEU A 177 4.12 18.80 -5.13
CA LEU A 177 4.49 17.66 -5.99
C LEU A 177 5.19 18.08 -7.31
N GLU A 178 5.31 19.38 -7.58
CA GLU A 178 5.99 19.91 -8.78
C GLU A 178 7.51 19.93 -8.69
#